data_AF-A0A1F8LZ30-F1
#
_entry.id   AF-A0A1F8LZ30-F1
#
_cell.length_a   1.000
_cell.length_b   1.000
_cell.length_c   1.000
_cell.angle_alpha   90.00
_cell.angle_beta   90.00
_cell.angle_gamma   90.00
#
_symmetry.space_group_name_H-M   'P 1'
#
loop_
_entity.id
_entity.type
_entity.pdbx_description
1 polymer ?
#
loop_
_entity_poly.entity_id
_entity_poly.type
_entity_poly.pdbx_seq_one_letter_code
_entity_poly.pdbx_strand_id
1 'polypeptide(L)'
;MKGPLVLAVLATVLAIVALVLAVVLPGAQGPAGATGPTGPAGATGPTGPTGPAGPAGPSMVVAMGVVSSTGSIGEELNVNSVTWNSGLQRWEITLDGINYYYLDYVTVVSSYSGYADHSSVSGKLLVEIFDADGTPIKEGFSFVVFDVDAS
;
A
#
# COMPACT_ATOMS: atom_id res chain seq x y z
N MET A 1 78.03 -16.60 75.96
CA MET A 1 78.30 -17.42 74.75
C MET A 1 77.01 -17.67 73.94
N LYS A 2 76.49 -16.72 73.11
CA LYS A 2 75.38 -17.00 72.15
C LYS A 2 75.30 -16.01 70.94
N GLY A 3 76.41 -15.38 70.52
CA GLY A 3 76.39 -14.29 69.51
C GLY A 3 76.17 -14.72 68.03
N PRO A 4 76.93 -15.68 67.48
CA PRO A 4 76.86 -15.99 66.05
C PRO A 4 75.79 -17.01 65.66
N LEU A 5 75.43 -17.94 66.57
CA LEU A 5 74.46 -19.00 66.28
C LEU A 5 73.03 -18.48 66.13
N VAL A 6 72.64 -17.48 66.92
CA VAL A 6 71.25 -16.95 66.92
C VAL A 6 70.96 -16.18 65.64
N LEU A 7 71.93 -15.41 65.14
CA LEU A 7 71.77 -14.66 63.89
C LEU A 7 71.73 -15.58 62.67
N ALA A 8 72.53 -16.65 62.66
CA ALA A 8 72.49 -17.66 61.60
C ALA A 8 71.13 -18.37 61.57
N VAL A 9 70.61 -18.80 62.73
CA VAL A 9 69.28 -19.43 62.83
C VAL A 9 68.18 -18.46 62.40
N LEU A 10 68.24 -17.18 62.80
CA LEU A 10 67.25 -16.19 62.41
C LEU A 10 67.26 -15.95 60.88
N ALA A 11 68.44 -15.87 60.28
CA ALA A 11 68.59 -15.71 58.83
C ALA A 11 68.09 -16.95 58.07
N THR A 12 68.35 -18.15 58.58
CA THR A 12 67.81 -19.39 57.99
C THR A 12 66.29 -19.46 58.11
N VAL A 13 65.72 -19.09 59.27
CA VAL A 13 64.26 -19.03 59.46
C VAL A 13 63.62 -18.00 58.52
N LEU A 14 64.22 -16.82 58.37
CA LEU A 14 63.74 -15.80 57.42
C LEU A 14 63.83 -16.30 55.97
N ALA A 15 64.91 -16.99 55.59
CA ALA A 15 65.06 -17.57 54.26
C ALA A 15 64.01 -18.68 54.01
N ILE A 16 63.74 -19.53 55.01
CA ILE A 16 62.69 -20.55 54.93
C ILE A 16 61.31 -19.91 54.82
N VAL A 17 61.02 -18.87 55.62
CA VAL A 17 59.73 -18.15 55.56
C VAL A 17 59.56 -17.46 54.20
N ALA A 18 60.60 -16.81 53.68
CA ALA A 18 60.56 -16.19 52.35
C ALA A 18 60.34 -17.22 51.24
N LEU A 19 60.98 -18.39 51.33
CA LEU A 19 60.80 -19.48 50.37
C LEU A 19 59.37 -20.05 50.44
N VAL A 20 58.85 -20.30 51.64
CA VAL A 20 57.48 -20.80 51.84
C VAL A 20 56.46 -19.80 51.29
N LEU A 21 56.64 -18.50 51.54
CA LEU A 21 55.76 -17.47 50.99
C LEU A 21 55.82 -17.40 49.46
N ALA A 22 56.98 -17.60 48.86
CA ALA A 22 57.14 -17.58 47.40
C ALA A 22 56.48 -18.77 46.71
N VAL A 23 56.43 -19.95 47.36
CA VAL A 23 55.89 -21.19 46.75
C VAL A 23 54.39 -21.37 47.00
N VAL A 24 53.84 -20.78 48.07
CA VAL A 24 52.45 -21.03 48.51
C VAL A 24 51.45 -19.99 47.96
N LEU A 25 51.90 -18.94 47.29
CA LEU A 25 51.01 -17.98 46.64
C LEU A 25 50.45 -18.56 45.32
N PRO A 26 49.12 -18.70 45.17
CA PRO A 26 48.52 -19.02 43.88
C PRO A 26 48.91 -17.96 42.86
N GLY A 27 49.36 -18.37 41.67
CA GLY A 27 49.65 -17.44 40.58
C GLY A 27 48.43 -16.57 40.28
N ALA A 28 48.67 -15.30 39.93
CA ALA A 28 47.59 -14.39 39.54
C ALA A 28 46.75 -15.06 38.45
N GLN A 29 45.43 -15.07 38.62
CA GLN A 29 44.51 -15.57 37.60
C GLN A 29 44.80 -14.84 36.28
N GLY A 30 44.97 -15.59 35.20
CA GLY A 30 45.22 -15.01 33.88
C GLY A 30 44.09 -14.06 33.47
N PRO A 31 44.36 -13.08 32.59
CA PRO A 31 43.34 -12.17 32.09
C PRO A 31 42.20 -12.98 31.44
N ALA A 32 40.97 -12.48 31.56
CA ALA A 32 39.83 -13.06 30.87
C ALA A 32 40.12 -13.12 29.36
N GLY A 33 39.71 -14.21 28.71
CA GLY A 33 39.83 -14.35 27.26
C GLY A 33 39.06 -13.25 26.52
N ALA A 34 39.53 -12.89 25.32
CA ALA A 34 38.84 -11.93 24.47
C ALA A 34 37.43 -12.42 24.13
N THR A 35 36.46 -11.50 24.06
CA THR A 35 35.12 -11.79 23.55
C THR A 35 35.22 -12.35 22.13
N GLY A 36 34.45 -13.41 21.84
CA GLY A 36 34.40 -13.99 20.50
C GLY A 36 33.85 -13.01 19.45
N PRO A 37 34.10 -13.27 18.16
CA PRO A 37 33.58 -12.43 17.08
C PRO A 37 32.05 -12.46 17.05
N THR A 38 31.44 -11.36 16.59
CA THR A 38 30.01 -11.31 16.28
C THR A 38 29.66 -12.36 15.22
N GLY A 39 28.53 -13.04 15.40
CA GLY A 39 28.04 -14.03 14.42
C GLY A 39 27.66 -13.40 13.07
N PRO A 40 27.56 -14.20 12.00
CA PRO A 40 27.14 -13.72 10.69
C PRO A 40 25.70 -13.17 10.73
N ALA A 41 25.39 -12.26 9.81
CA ALA A 41 24.02 -11.79 9.61
C ALA A 41 23.09 -12.96 9.23
N GLY A 42 21.84 -12.90 9.67
CA GLY A 42 20.82 -13.89 9.31
C GLY A 42 20.50 -13.87 7.82
N ALA A 43 20.02 -14.99 7.29
CA ALA A 43 19.53 -15.06 5.91
C ALA A 43 18.32 -14.12 5.71
N THR A 44 18.21 -13.54 4.52
CA THR A 44 17.02 -12.81 4.08
C THR A 44 15.78 -13.73 4.18
N GLY A 45 14.67 -13.19 4.67
CA GLY A 45 13.40 -13.92 4.74
C GLY A 45 12.85 -14.29 3.35
N PRO A 46 11.93 -15.26 3.26
CA PRO A 46 11.29 -15.62 2.00
C PRO A 46 10.44 -14.46 1.46
N THR A 47 10.26 -14.43 0.14
CA THR A 47 9.26 -13.57 -0.51
C THR A 47 7.86 -13.89 0.04
N GLY A 48 7.05 -12.85 0.27
CA GLY A 48 5.66 -13.02 0.71
C GLY A 48 4.77 -13.72 -0.34
N PRO A 49 3.58 -14.20 0.06
CA PRO A 49 2.63 -14.82 -0.86
C PRO A 49 2.11 -13.81 -1.90
N THR A 50 1.74 -14.31 -3.08
CA THR A 50 0.95 -13.55 -4.05
C THR A 50 -0.39 -13.13 -3.42
N GLY A 51 -0.86 -11.92 -3.71
CA GLY A 51 -2.17 -11.43 -3.26
C GLY A 51 -3.36 -12.22 -3.83
N PRO A 52 -4.57 -12.06 -3.28
CA PRO A 52 -5.77 -12.68 -3.82
C PRO A 52 -6.06 -12.20 -5.25
N ALA A 53 -6.78 -13.02 -6.02
CA ALA A 53 -7.35 -12.59 -7.29
C ALA A 53 -8.31 -11.40 -7.08
N GLY A 54 -8.37 -10.48 -8.04
CA GLY A 54 -9.34 -9.38 -8.02
C GLY A 54 -10.79 -9.87 -8.13
N PRO A 55 -11.78 -9.02 -7.82
CA PRO A 55 -13.19 -9.35 -8.02
C PRO A 55 -13.48 -9.66 -9.50
N ALA A 56 -14.53 -10.44 -9.75
CA ALA A 56 -15.04 -10.62 -11.10
C ALA A 56 -15.42 -9.24 -11.69
N GLY A 57 -15.19 -9.05 -12.99
CA GLY A 57 -15.63 -7.84 -13.68
C GLY A 57 -17.16 -7.73 -13.72
N PRO A 58 -17.71 -6.51 -13.89
CA PRO A 58 -19.15 -6.30 -13.90
C PRO A 58 -19.81 -7.11 -15.02
N SER A 59 -21.00 -7.62 -14.73
CA SER A 59 -21.73 -8.56 -15.56
C SER A 59 -22.68 -7.82 -16.51
N MET A 60 -22.39 -7.94 -17.81
CA MET A 60 -23.19 -7.47 -18.94
C MET A 60 -23.32 -5.94 -19.09
N VAL A 61 -23.35 -5.49 -20.35
CA VAL A 61 -23.74 -4.12 -20.70
C VAL A 61 -25.26 -4.02 -20.65
N VAL A 62 -25.78 -3.09 -19.85
CA VAL A 62 -27.23 -2.85 -19.71
C VAL A 62 -27.72 -1.63 -20.47
N ALA A 63 -26.83 -0.67 -20.75
CA ALA A 63 -27.12 0.43 -21.66
C ALA A 63 -25.83 0.97 -22.30
N MET A 64 -25.95 1.54 -23.50
CA MET A 64 -24.84 2.25 -24.16
C MET A 64 -25.38 3.26 -25.15
N GLY A 65 -24.52 4.19 -25.57
CA GLY A 65 -24.83 5.08 -26.68
C GLY A 65 -23.71 6.06 -26.98
N VAL A 66 -23.78 6.62 -28.19
CA VAL A 66 -22.96 7.76 -28.62
C VAL A 66 -23.85 8.98 -28.76
N VAL A 67 -23.62 9.98 -27.93
CA VAL A 67 -24.38 11.23 -27.90
C VAL A 67 -23.59 12.30 -28.66
N SER A 68 -24.23 12.96 -29.62
CA SER A 68 -23.63 14.11 -30.32
C SER A 68 -23.77 15.40 -29.50
N SER A 69 -23.00 16.44 -29.84
CA SER A 69 -23.14 17.77 -29.22
C SER A 69 -24.51 18.42 -29.45
N THR A 70 -25.29 17.92 -30.41
CA THR A 70 -26.67 18.37 -30.67
C THR A 70 -27.72 17.57 -29.90
N GLY A 71 -27.33 16.49 -29.22
CA GLY A 71 -28.21 15.62 -28.44
C GLY A 71 -28.85 14.50 -29.26
N SER A 72 -28.40 14.31 -30.50
CA SER A 72 -28.75 13.12 -31.27
C SER A 72 -27.98 11.94 -30.71
N ILE A 73 -28.61 10.77 -30.68
CA ILE A 73 -28.00 9.53 -30.21
C ILE A 73 -27.84 8.54 -31.36
N GLY A 74 -26.75 7.78 -31.35
CA GLY A 74 -26.48 6.67 -32.26
C GLY A 74 -25.80 5.51 -31.55
N GLU A 75 -25.81 4.33 -32.19
CA GLU A 75 -25.24 3.08 -31.64
C GLU A 75 -25.73 2.80 -30.21
N GLU A 76 -27.05 2.91 -30.00
CA GLU A 76 -27.65 2.86 -28.67
C GLU A 76 -28.17 1.47 -28.27
N LEU A 77 -28.14 1.23 -26.96
CA LEU A 77 -28.81 0.12 -26.30
C LEU A 77 -29.58 0.67 -25.11
N ASN A 78 -30.89 0.43 -25.06
CA ASN A 78 -31.78 0.77 -23.95
C ASN A 78 -31.68 2.25 -23.52
N VAL A 79 -31.78 3.17 -24.48
CA VAL A 79 -31.82 4.62 -24.21
C VAL A 79 -33.16 5.19 -24.66
N ASN A 80 -33.92 5.72 -23.71
CA ASN A 80 -35.23 6.31 -23.95
C ASN A 80 -35.13 7.77 -24.43
N SER A 81 -34.26 8.56 -23.80
CA SER A 81 -34.10 9.97 -24.14
C SER A 81 -32.76 10.54 -23.68
N VAL A 82 -32.29 11.53 -24.43
CA VAL A 82 -31.10 12.34 -24.12
C VAL A 82 -31.49 13.81 -24.23
N THR A 83 -31.32 14.58 -23.17
CA THR A 83 -31.69 16.00 -23.12
C THR A 83 -30.55 16.83 -22.55
N TRP A 84 -30.27 17.98 -23.16
CA TRP A 84 -29.34 18.95 -22.60
C TRP A 84 -30.03 19.87 -21.60
N ASN A 85 -29.53 19.91 -20.36
CA ASN A 85 -29.93 20.88 -19.36
C ASN A 85 -28.97 22.08 -19.41
N SER A 86 -29.38 23.16 -20.08
CA SER A 86 -28.56 24.35 -20.23
C SER A 86 -28.32 25.13 -18.94
N GLY A 87 -29.21 25.02 -17.96
CA GLY A 87 -29.06 25.70 -16.66
C GLY A 87 -28.03 25.03 -15.76
N LEU A 88 -27.87 23.71 -15.89
CA LEU A 88 -26.90 22.92 -15.11
C LEU A 88 -25.69 22.47 -15.93
N GLN A 89 -25.62 22.84 -17.21
CA GLN A 89 -24.55 22.47 -18.14
C GLN A 89 -24.25 20.95 -18.19
N ARG A 90 -25.31 20.13 -18.25
CA ARG A 90 -25.17 18.66 -18.27
C ARG A 90 -26.14 17.97 -19.20
N TRP A 91 -25.79 16.77 -19.63
CA TRP A 91 -26.68 15.85 -20.30
C TRP A 91 -27.49 15.04 -19.28
N GLU A 92 -28.78 14.89 -19.54
CA GLU A 92 -29.69 14.06 -18.76
C GLU A 92 -30.23 12.93 -19.65
N ILE A 93 -29.90 11.70 -19.28
CA ILE A 93 -30.20 10.50 -20.06
C ILE A 93 -31.15 9.61 -19.28
N THR A 94 -32.26 9.22 -19.90
CA THR A 94 -33.15 8.19 -19.36
C THR A 94 -32.89 6.90 -20.09
N LEU A 95 -32.61 5.84 -19.33
CA LEU A 95 -32.39 4.49 -19.84
C LEU A 95 -33.70 3.70 -19.82
N ASP A 96 -33.90 2.82 -20.80
CA ASP A 96 -35.09 1.98 -20.88
C ASP A 96 -35.04 0.87 -19.84
N GLY A 97 -36.15 0.69 -19.10
CA GLY A 97 -36.28 -0.39 -18.13
C GLY A 97 -35.39 -0.27 -16.89
N ILE A 98 -34.62 0.81 -16.75
CA ILE A 98 -33.64 1.01 -15.67
C ILE A 98 -33.93 2.32 -14.94
N ASN A 99 -34.06 2.25 -13.62
CA ASN A 99 -34.01 3.42 -12.75
C ASN A 99 -32.57 3.65 -12.30
N TYR A 100 -31.82 4.44 -13.07
CA TYR A 100 -30.37 4.55 -12.91
C TYR A 100 -29.99 5.25 -11.59
N TYR A 101 -29.12 4.60 -10.83
CA TYR A 101 -28.44 5.15 -9.66
C TYR A 101 -26.95 4.82 -9.74
N TYR A 102 -26.08 5.84 -9.68
CA TYR A 102 -24.66 5.69 -10.05
C TYR A 102 -23.86 4.71 -9.18
N LEU A 103 -24.36 4.35 -7.98
CA LEU A 103 -23.72 3.36 -7.10
C LEU A 103 -24.10 1.91 -7.43
N ASP A 104 -25.20 1.71 -8.15
CA ASP A 104 -25.71 0.38 -8.51
C ASP A 104 -25.16 -0.09 -9.86
N TYR A 105 -24.42 0.77 -10.56
CA TYR A 105 -23.90 0.49 -11.89
C TYR A 105 -22.45 0.95 -12.02
N VAL A 106 -21.68 0.24 -12.83
CA VAL A 106 -20.41 0.76 -13.33
C VAL A 106 -20.71 1.50 -14.64
N THR A 107 -20.42 2.80 -14.69
CA THR A 107 -20.58 3.59 -15.91
C THR A 107 -19.23 4.12 -16.39
N VAL A 108 -18.95 3.89 -17.67
CA VAL A 108 -17.79 4.44 -18.35
C VAL A 108 -18.29 5.51 -19.30
N VAL A 109 -17.73 6.72 -19.19
CA VAL A 109 -18.02 7.84 -20.09
C VAL A 109 -16.72 8.29 -20.74
N SER A 110 -16.74 8.46 -22.06
CA SER A 110 -15.61 8.95 -22.84
C SER A 110 -15.99 10.23 -23.59
N SER A 111 -15.25 11.30 -23.33
CA SER A 111 -15.39 12.60 -23.99
C SER A 111 -14.32 12.79 -25.08
N TYR A 112 -14.48 13.79 -25.95
CA TYR A 112 -13.54 14.03 -27.05
C TYR A 112 -12.43 15.02 -26.67
N SER A 113 -12.75 16.06 -25.89
CA SER A 113 -11.83 17.19 -25.69
C SER A 113 -11.37 17.40 -24.24
N GLY A 114 -11.87 16.61 -23.29
CA GLY A 114 -11.44 16.71 -21.91
C GLY A 114 -11.82 15.49 -21.06
N TYR A 115 -12.41 15.74 -19.90
CA TYR A 115 -12.87 14.68 -19.01
C TYR A 115 -14.38 14.76 -18.78
N ALA A 116 -14.97 13.60 -18.49
CA ALA A 116 -16.37 13.50 -18.15
C ALA A 116 -16.54 13.07 -16.70
N ASP A 117 -17.51 13.67 -16.04
CA ASP A 117 -18.06 13.16 -14.78
C ASP A 117 -19.46 12.63 -15.03
N HIS A 118 -19.89 11.68 -14.20
CA HIS A 118 -21.24 11.17 -14.25
C HIS A 118 -21.84 11.02 -12.86
N SER A 119 -23.16 11.23 -12.79
CA SER A 119 -23.92 11.10 -11.55
C SER A 119 -25.35 10.64 -11.86
N SER A 120 -26.22 10.66 -10.86
CA SER A 120 -27.63 10.31 -11.06
C SER A 120 -28.57 11.19 -10.27
N VAL A 121 -29.68 11.59 -10.89
CA VAL A 121 -30.82 12.25 -10.23
C VAL A 121 -32.10 11.71 -10.84
N SER A 122 -33.08 11.36 -10.01
CA SER A 122 -34.42 10.90 -10.45
C SER A 122 -34.39 9.75 -11.46
N GLY A 123 -33.50 8.78 -11.27
CA GLY A 123 -33.39 7.61 -12.15
C GLY A 123 -32.70 7.86 -13.49
N LYS A 124 -32.13 9.06 -13.69
CA LYS A 124 -31.41 9.42 -14.91
C LYS A 124 -29.92 9.30 -14.72
N LEU A 125 -29.22 8.87 -15.76
CA LEU A 125 -27.78 9.06 -15.89
C LEU A 125 -27.53 10.52 -16.25
N LEU A 126 -26.68 11.18 -15.49
CA LEU A 126 -26.25 12.54 -15.72
C LEU A 126 -24.80 12.52 -16.20
N VAL A 127 -24.48 13.27 -17.25
CA VAL A 127 -23.12 13.39 -17.76
C VAL A 127 -22.75 14.86 -17.88
N GLU A 128 -21.66 15.22 -17.22
CA GLU A 128 -21.04 16.54 -17.26
C GLU A 128 -19.70 16.40 -17.97
N ILE A 129 -19.40 17.34 -18.86
CA ILE A 129 -18.15 17.32 -19.63
C ILE A 129 -17.43 18.62 -19.40
N PHE A 130 -16.14 18.50 -19.14
CA PHE A 130 -15.26 19.61 -18.85
C PHE A 130 -14.13 19.62 -19.86
N ASP A 131 -13.72 20.81 -20.29
CA ASP A 131 -12.48 20.97 -21.05
C ASP A 131 -11.24 20.70 -20.18
N ALA A 132 -10.05 20.83 -20.77
CA ALA A 132 -8.79 20.60 -20.07
C ALA A 132 -8.55 21.55 -18.88
N ASP A 133 -9.23 22.71 -18.87
CA ASP A 133 -9.14 23.72 -17.80
C ASP A 133 -10.21 23.51 -16.71
N GLY A 134 -11.08 22.52 -16.86
CA GLY A 134 -12.17 22.21 -15.91
C GLY A 134 -13.44 23.05 -16.12
N THR A 135 -13.60 23.69 -17.28
CA THR A 135 -14.81 24.47 -17.60
C THR A 135 -15.90 23.56 -18.16
N PRO A 136 -17.16 23.62 -17.68
CA PRO A 136 -18.24 22.84 -18.25
C PRO A 136 -18.52 23.25 -19.71
N ILE A 137 -18.52 22.26 -20.60
CA ILE A 137 -18.74 22.43 -22.03
C ILE A 137 -19.87 21.52 -22.52
N LYS A 138 -20.53 21.95 -23.60
CA LYS A 138 -21.50 21.11 -24.32
C LYS A 138 -20.82 20.44 -25.49
N GLU A 139 -20.49 19.16 -25.33
CA GLU A 139 -19.98 18.34 -26.42
C GLU A 139 -20.64 16.95 -26.48
N GLY A 140 -20.28 16.19 -27.50
CA GLY A 140 -20.66 14.79 -27.62
C GLY A 140 -19.73 13.87 -26.86
N PHE A 141 -20.22 12.69 -26.51
CA PHE A 141 -19.52 11.68 -25.72
C PHE A 141 -20.09 10.30 -26.03
N SER A 142 -19.38 9.26 -25.62
CA SER A 142 -19.93 7.90 -25.57
C SER A 142 -20.03 7.43 -24.14
N PHE A 143 -20.98 6.53 -23.87
CA PHE A 143 -21.11 5.91 -22.57
C PHE A 143 -21.48 4.43 -22.68
N VAL A 144 -21.09 3.68 -21.65
CA VAL A 144 -21.48 2.28 -21.45
C VAL A 144 -21.80 2.09 -19.97
N VAL A 145 -22.93 1.46 -19.68
CA VAL A 145 -23.41 1.13 -18.33
C VAL A 145 -23.39 -0.38 -18.17
N PHE A 146 -22.79 -0.85 -17.09
CA PHE A 146 -22.72 -2.25 -16.71
C PHE A 146 -23.45 -2.47 -15.40
N ASP A 147 -24.16 -3.60 -15.31
CA ASP A 147 -24.72 -4.08 -14.04
C ASP A 147 -23.60 -4.73 -13.22
N VAL A 148 -23.56 -4.45 -11.93
CA VAL A 148 -22.59 -5.03 -11.00
C VAL A 148 -23.08 -6.33 -10.37
N ASP A 149 -24.40 -6.57 -10.43
CA ASP A 149 -25.09 -7.64 -9.69
C ASP A 149 -25.75 -8.69 -10.61
N ALA A 150 -25.59 -8.60 -11.94
CA ALA A 150 -26.19 -9.58 -12.86
C ALA A 150 -25.50 -10.95 -12.74
N SER A 151 -25.94 -11.79 -11.80
CA SER A 151 -25.57 -13.20 -11.63
C SER A 151 -26.58 -14.13 -12.30
#